data_AF-A0A420WFI0-F1
#
_entry.id   AF-A0A420WFI0-F1
#
_cell.length_a   1.000
_cell.length_b   1.000
_cell.length_c   1.000
_cell.angle_alpha   90.00
_cell.angle_beta   90.00
_cell.angle_gamma   90.00
#
_symmetry.space_group_name_H-M   'P 1'
#
loop_
_entity.id
_entity.type
_entity.pdbx_description
1 polymer ?
#
loop_
_entity_poly.entity_id
_entity_poly.type
_entity_poly.pdbx_seq_one_letter_code
_entity_poly.pdbx_strand_id
1 'polypeptide(L)'
;MTKQALNLTKHVTTRMQQRGIRGIYMDYLFKYADRYEYAGGGSERVYISTREFNSLNTAGVIPADILSKIRNLCVIIKDNVVVTAMHKTQRTRRCN
;
A
#
# COMPACT_ATOMS: atom_id res chain seq x y z
N MET A 1 -11.45 7.21 -13.88
CA MET A 1 -10.43 6.18 -13.55
C MET A 1 -11.15 4.95 -13.05
N THR A 2 -11.09 3.87 -13.82
CA THR A 2 -11.78 2.60 -13.58
C THR A 2 -11.28 1.97 -12.29
N LYS A 3 -12.21 1.67 -11.38
CA LYS A 3 -11.99 0.93 -10.15
C LYS A 3 -11.51 -0.47 -10.54
N GLN A 4 -10.19 -0.69 -10.64
CA GLN A 4 -9.65 -2.02 -10.87
C GLN A 4 -10.04 -2.86 -9.66
N ALA A 5 -10.98 -3.79 -9.86
CA ALA A 5 -11.34 -4.77 -8.87
C ALA A 5 -10.16 -5.73 -8.72
N LEU A 6 -9.22 -5.38 -7.85
CA LEU A 6 -8.10 -6.24 -7.51
C LEU A 6 -8.66 -7.49 -6.85
N ASN A 7 -8.41 -8.65 -7.46
CA ASN A 7 -8.80 -9.93 -6.90
C ASN A 7 -7.99 -10.16 -5.62
N LEU A 8 -8.64 -10.00 -4.47
CA LEU A 8 -8.07 -10.35 -3.17
C LEU A 8 -8.23 -11.85 -2.96
N THR A 9 -7.10 -12.56 -2.80
CA THR A 9 -7.15 -13.98 -2.44
C THR A 9 -7.61 -14.16 -0.99
N LYS A 10 -8.10 -15.37 -0.64
CA LYS A 10 -8.44 -15.72 0.75
C LYS A 10 -7.24 -15.48 1.69
N HIS A 11 -6.03 -15.85 1.25
CA HIS A 11 -4.80 -15.61 2.00
C HIS A 11 -4.60 -14.12 2.33
N VAL A 12 -4.78 -13.23 1.36
CA VAL A 12 -4.65 -11.79 1.56
C VAL A 12 -5.73 -11.24 2.49
N THR A 13 -6.96 -11.67 2.31
CA THR A 13 -8.08 -11.25 3.17
C THR A 13 -7.83 -11.61 4.62
N THR A 14 -7.37 -12.84 4.89
CA THR A 14 -6.99 -13.29 6.23
C THR A 14 -5.82 -12.47 6.79
N ARG A 15 -4.79 -12.20 5.99
CA ARG A 15 -3.63 -11.39 6.41
C ARG A 15 -3.99 -9.93 6.70
N MET A 16 -4.90 -9.36 5.93
CA MET A 16 -5.42 -8.02 6.16
C MET A 16 -6.17 -7.95 7.49
N GLN A 17 -7.04 -8.93 7.75
CA GLN A 17 -7.78 -9.01 9.02
C GLN A 17 -6.85 -9.13 10.22
N GLN A 18 -5.86 -10.04 10.16
CA GLN A 18 -4.87 -10.24 11.21
C GLN A 18 -4.03 -8.98 11.51
N ARG A 19 -3.88 -8.08 10.53
CA ARG A 19 -3.05 -6.87 10.62
C ARG A 19 -3.87 -5.59 10.78
N GLY A 20 -5.20 -5.69 10.89
CA GLY A 20 -6.08 -4.52 10.98
C GLY A 20 -6.07 -3.64 9.72
N ILE A 21 -5.71 -4.20 8.56
CA ILE A 21 -5.69 -3.49 7.28
C ILE A 21 -7.10 -3.54 6.70
N ARG A 22 -7.78 -2.39 6.68
CA ARG A 22 -9.14 -2.27 6.13
C ARG A 22 -9.08 -2.10 4.62
N GLY A 23 -10.12 -2.55 3.91
CA GLY A 23 -10.22 -2.39 2.45
C GLY A 23 -10.09 -0.92 2.00
N ILE A 24 -10.68 0.01 2.76
CA ILE A 24 -10.56 1.45 2.51
C ILE A 24 -9.09 1.92 2.45
N TYR A 25 -8.19 1.35 3.26
CA TYR A 25 -6.77 1.72 3.23
C TYR A 25 -6.10 1.29 1.92
N MET A 26 -6.52 0.14 1.38
CA MET A 26 -6.05 -0.34 0.08
C MET A 26 -6.55 0.56 -1.04
N ASP A 27 -7.82 0.98 -1.01
CA ASP A 27 -8.37 1.90 -2.00
C ASP A 27 -7.59 3.22 -2.05
N TYR A 28 -7.28 3.79 -0.88
CA TYR A 28 -6.44 4.99 -0.80
C TYR A 28 -5.01 4.74 -1.27
N LEU A 29 -4.43 3.59 -0.91
CA LEU A 29 -3.10 3.22 -1.37
C LEU A 29 -3.07 3.14 -2.90
N PHE A 30 -3.97 2.39 -3.54
CA PHE A 30 -3.96 2.25 -5.00
C PHE A 30 -4.27 3.55 -5.74
N LYS A 31 -5.03 4.45 -5.12
CA LYS A 31 -5.34 5.75 -5.69
C LYS A 31 -4.12 6.69 -5.68
N TYR A 32 -3.27 6.62 -4.67
CA TYR A 32 -2.21 7.61 -4.43
C TYR A 32 -0.79 7.04 -4.37
N ALA A 33 -0.61 5.73 -4.59
CA ALA A 33 0.71 5.12 -4.63
C ALA A 33 1.55 5.68 -5.79
N ASP A 34 2.77 6.09 -5.47
CA ASP A 34 3.75 6.63 -6.41
C ASP A 34 4.98 5.72 -6.56
N ARG A 35 5.10 4.66 -5.74
CA ARG A 35 6.24 3.74 -5.77
C ARG A 35 5.81 2.34 -6.16
N TYR A 36 6.45 1.85 -7.22
CA TYR A 36 6.33 0.50 -7.77
C TYR A 36 7.74 -0.08 -7.87
N GLU A 37 8.06 -1.04 -7.00
CA GLU A 37 9.41 -1.63 -6.92
C GLU A 37 9.37 -3.13 -7.17
N TYR A 38 10.32 -3.64 -7.95
CA TYR A 38 10.43 -5.07 -8.17
C TYR A 38 10.72 -5.82 -6.86
N ALA A 39 9.94 -6.87 -6.61
CA ALA A 39 9.96 -7.65 -5.38
C ALA A 39 10.54 -9.07 -5.56
N GLY A 40 11.00 -9.41 -6.77
CA GLY A 40 11.43 -10.77 -7.12
C GLY A 40 10.27 -11.64 -7.62
N GLY A 41 10.58 -12.64 -8.46
CA GLY A 41 9.62 -13.65 -8.91
C GLY A 41 8.40 -13.10 -9.68
N GLY A 42 8.59 -12.03 -10.45
CA GLY A 42 7.51 -11.36 -11.20
C GLY A 42 6.54 -10.57 -10.32
N SER A 43 6.90 -10.29 -9.07
CA SER A 43 6.06 -9.54 -8.13
C SER A 43 6.55 -8.09 -7.98
N GLU A 44 5.64 -7.20 -7.63
CA GLU A 44 5.87 -5.77 -7.45
C GLU A 44 5.39 -5.31 -6.07
N ARG A 45 6.15 -4.41 -5.43
CA ARG A 45 5.80 -3.71 -4.21
C ARG A 45 5.21 -2.36 -4.56
N VAL A 46 4.00 -2.12 -4.09
CA VAL A 46 3.27 -0.86 -4.27
C VAL A 46 3.11 -0.18 -2.91
N TYR A 47 3.56 1.07 -2.82
CA TYR A 47 3.49 1.86 -1.59
C TYR A 47 3.54 3.38 -1.89
N ILE A 48 3.21 4.19 -0.87
CA ILE A 48 3.32 5.66 -0.94
C ILE A 48 4.70 6.09 -0.40
N SER A 49 5.44 6.89 -1.16
CA SER A 49 6.71 7.48 -0.74
C SER A 49 6.51 8.52 0.36
N THR A 50 7.57 8.81 1.13
CA THR A 50 7.53 9.90 2.11
C THR A 50 7.23 11.26 1.47
N ARG A 51 7.68 11.48 0.23
CA ARG A 51 7.43 12.72 -0.50
C ARG A 51 5.95 12.87 -0.81
N GLU A 52 5.35 11.84 -1.39
CA GLU A 52 3.94 11.85 -1.75
C GLU A 52 3.05 11.89 -0.50
N PHE A 53 3.41 11.15 0.55
CA PHE A 53 2.75 11.25 1.84
C PHE A 53 2.68 12.68 2.38
N ASN A 54 3.80 13.41 2.35
CA ASN A 54 3.84 14.80 2.81
C ASN A 54 3.00 15.71 1.92
N SER A 55 3.03 15.49 0.59
CA SER A 55 2.19 16.20 -0.37
C SER A 55 0.70 16.02 -0.06
N LEU A 56 0.26 14.77 0.15
CA LEU A 56 -1.12 14.43 0.48
C LEU A 56 -1.56 14.99 1.85
N ASN A 57 -0.65 15.01 2.82
CA ASN A 57 -0.88 15.61 4.13
C ASN A 57 -1.11 17.13 4.02
N THR A 58 -0.25 17.82 3.26
CA THR A 58 -0.38 19.26 3.02
C THR A 58 -1.63 19.61 2.22
N ALA A 59 -1.97 18.79 1.23
CA ALA A 59 -3.16 19.00 0.40
C ALA A 59 -4.48 18.71 1.15
N GLY A 60 -4.46 17.98 2.28
CA GLY A 60 -5.65 17.67 3.06
C GLY A 60 -6.68 16.77 2.35
N VAL A 61 -6.25 16.06 1.30
CA VAL A 61 -7.13 15.24 0.43
C VAL A 61 -7.50 13.88 1.03
N ILE A 62 -6.86 13.48 2.13
CA ILE A 62 -7.11 12.24 2.87
C ILE A 62 -7.28 12.59 4.35
N PRO A 63 -8.30 12.05 5.04
CA PRO A 63 -8.43 12.17 6.49
C PRO A 63 -7.15 11.73 7.22
N ALA A 64 -6.72 12.51 8.22
CA ALA A 64 -5.44 12.31 8.90
C ALA A 64 -5.31 10.93 9.58
N ASP A 65 -6.44 10.39 10.08
CA ASP A 65 -6.53 9.06 10.66
C ASP A 65 -6.20 7.98 9.62
N ILE A 66 -6.78 8.07 8.42
CA ILE A 66 -6.53 7.15 7.31
C ILE A 66 -5.09 7.32 6.81
N LEU A 67 -4.65 8.57 6.62
CA LEU A 67 -3.33 8.90 6.13
C LEU A 67 -2.24 8.27 7.01
N SER A 68 -2.40 8.35 8.33
CA SER A 68 -1.48 7.71 9.29
C SER A 68 -1.36 6.19 9.12
N LYS A 69 -2.46 5.51 8.74
CA LYS A 69 -2.50 4.04 8.57
C LYS A 69 -1.88 3.60 7.24
N ILE A 70 -2.06 4.39 6.18
CA ILE A 70 -1.52 4.06 4.84
C ILE A 70 -0.04 4.41 4.71
N ARG A 71 0.51 5.29 5.56
CA ARG A 71 1.93 5.72 5.51
C ARG A 71 2.93 4.58 5.35
N ASN A 72 2.74 3.52 6.13
CA ASN A 72 3.62 2.36 6.12
C ASN A 72 3.01 1.17 5.38
N LEU A 73 1.85 1.32 4.74
CA LEU A 73 1.20 0.23 4.04
C LEU A 73 1.97 -0.09 2.76
N CYS A 74 2.23 -1.37 2.55
CA CYS A 74 2.87 -1.90 1.37
C CYS A 74 2.10 -3.12 0.89
N VAL A 75 1.86 -3.16 -0.40
CA VAL A 75 1.14 -4.26 -1.04
C VAL A 75 2.05 -4.92 -2.05
N ILE A 76 2.03 -6.26 -2.07
CA ILE A 76 2.71 -7.05 -3.08
C ILE A 76 1.67 -7.51 -4.09
N ILE A 77 1.90 -7.17 -5.35
CA ILE A 77 1.09 -7.55 -6.50
C ILE A 77 1.89 -8.53 -7.34
N LYS A 78 1.24 -9.58 -7.83
CA LYS A 78 1.79 -10.50 -8.83
C LYS A 78 0.69 -10.82 -9.83
N ASP A 79 0.97 -10.67 -11.12
CA ASP A 79 0.00 -10.97 -12.19
C ASP A 79 -1.36 -10.27 -11.98
N ASN A 80 -1.34 -8.98 -11.59
CA ASN A 80 -2.52 -8.18 -11.23
C ASN A 80 -3.35 -8.69 -10.03
N VAL A 81 -2.82 -9.64 -9.26
CA VAL A 81 -3.43 -10.17 -8.04
C VAL A 81 -2.66 -9.67 -6.84
N VAL A 82 -3.37 -9.14 -5.85
CA VAL A 82 -2.74 -8.83 -4.57
C VAL A 82 -2.44 -10.14 -3.86
N VAL A 83 -1.16 -10.39 -3.58
CA VAL A 83 -0.69 -11.62 -2.92
C VAL A 83 -0.37 -11.42 -1.45
N THR A 84 -0.07 -10.19 -1.01
CA THR A 84 0.17 -9.85 0.41
C THR A 84 0.00 -8.36 0.68
N ALA A 85 -0.53 -8.01 1.86
CA ALA A 85 -0.54 -6.67 2.42
C ALA A 85 0.20 -6.64 3.77
N MET A 86 1.06 -5.64 3.99
CA MET A 86 1.85 -5.52 5.21
C MET A 86 2.16 -4.06 5.55
N HIS A 87 2.43 -3.80 6.83
CA HIS A 87 3.07 -2.57 7.23
C HIS A 87 4.60 -2.72 7.12
N LYS A 88 5.27 -1.77 6.47
CA LYS A 88 6.74 -1.69 6.42
C LYS A 88 7.23 -1.48 7.84
N THR A 89 7.91 -2.49 8.38
CA THR A 89 8.46 -2.49 9.75
C THR A 89 9.87 -1.89 9.84
N GLN A 90 10.52 -1.56 8.72
CA GLN A 90 11.85 -0.96 8.73
C GLN A 90 11.85 0.42 8.06
N ARG A 91 12.48 1.40 8.75
CA ARG A 91 13.17 2.50 8.06
C ARG A 91 14.06 1.82 7.01
N THR A 92 13.80 2.07 5.73
CA THR A 92 14.78 1.77 4.67
C THR A 92 16.10 2.34 5.17
N ARG A 93 17.09 1.47 5.46
CA ARG A 93 18.43 1.96 5.79
C ARG A 93 18.83 2.88 4.64
N ARG A 94 19.17 4.13 4.96
CA ARG A 94 19.91 4.97 4.01
C ARG A 94 21.22 4.22 3.77
N CYS A 95 21.34 3.57 2.62
CA CYS A 95 22.66 3.31 2.08
C CYS A 95 23.19 4.70 1.69
N ASN A 96 24.15 5.19 2.47
CA ASN A 96 25.05 6.25 2.01
C ASN A 96 25.86 5.73 0.84
#